data_AF-A0A936M9H0-F1
#
_entry.id   AF-A0A936M9H0-F1
#
_cell.length_a   1.000
_cell.length_b   1.000
_cell.length_c   1.000
_cell.angle_alpha   90.00
_cell.angle_beta   90.00
_cell.angle_gamma   90.00
#
_symmetry.space_group_name_H-M   'P 1'
#
loop_
_entity.id
_entity.type
_entity.pdbx_description
1 polymer ?
#
loop_
_entity_poly.entity_id
_entity_poly.type
_entity_poly.pdbx_seq_one_letter_code
_entity_poly.pdbx_strand_id
1 'polypeptide(L)' 'MNKEVIKKPKKEFDCIKMKDELQAKIYKYIKGMTFDEQKSFMQKVIKGELKLN' A
#
# COMPACT_ATOMS: atom_id res chain seq x y z
N MET A 1 40.67 -6.39 17.18
CA MET A 1 39.26 -5.94 17.21
C MET A 1 38.60 -6.33 15.89
N ASN A 2 37.88 -7.45 15.87
CA ASN A 2 37.15 -7.88 14.68
C ASN A 2 35.84 -7.09 14.61
N LYS A 3 35.70 -6.25 13.58
CA LYS A 3 34.46 -5.52 13.31
C LYS A 3 33.42 -6.51 12.80
N GLU A 4 32.46 -6.88 13.65
CA GLU A 4 31.29 -7.63 13.23
C GLU A 4 30.47 -6.78 12.25
N VAL A 5 30.47 -7.18 10.99
CA VAL A 5 29.62 -6.59 9.96
C VAL A 5 28.20 -7.09 10.22
N ILE A 6 27.39 -6.26 10.87
CA ILE A 6 25.96 -6.50 11.05
C ILE A 6 25.31 -6.48 9.66
N LYS A 7 25.17 -7.65 9.04
CA LYS A 7 24.42 -7.82 7.79
C LYS A 7 22.96 -7.52 8.09
N LYS A 8 22.48 -6.34 7.70
CA LYS A 8 21.04 -6.04 7.68
C LYS A 8 20.35 -7.11 6.82
N PRO A 9 19.27 -7.74 7.30
CA PRO A 9 18.57 -8.75 6.52
C PRO A 9 18.09 -8.14 5.20
N LYS A 10 18.42 -8.78 4.07
CA LYS A 10 17.85 -8.40 2.78
C LYS A 10 16.35 -8.63 2.88
N LYS A 11 15.56 -7.54 2.82
CA LYS A 11 14.12 -7.65 2.59
C LYS A 11 13.95 -8.29 1.22
N GLU A 12 13.53 -9.54 1.18
CA GLU A 12 13.14 -10.18 -0.07
C GLU A 12 11.93 -9.43 -0.64
N PHE A 13 11.97 -9.16 -1.94
CA PHE A 13 10.87 -8.50 -2.63
C PHE A 13 9.74 -9.52 -2.81
N ASP A 14 8.70 -9.38 -2.01
CA ASP A 14 7.49 -10.20 -2.10
C ASP A 14 6.36 -9.38 -2.72
N CYS A 15 6.09 -9.63 -3.99
CA CYS A 15 5.06 -8.92 -4.75
C CYS A 15 3.64 -9.25 -4.26
N ILE A 16 3.41 -10.42 -3.68
CA ILE A 16 2.12 -10.83 -3.13
C ILE A 16 1.84 -10.02 -1.87
N LYS A 17 2.81 -10.02 -0.94
CA LYS A 17 2.71 -9.24 0.29
C LYS A 17 2.52 -7.75 0.01
N MET A 18 3.24 -7.20 -0.96
CA MET A 18 3.12 -5.78 -1.32
C MET A 18 1.73 -5.46 -1.90
N LYS A 19 1.15 -6.36 -2.71
CA LYS A 19 -0.21 -6.24 -3.23
C LYS A 19 -1.24 -6.30 -2.09
N ASP A 20 -1.10 -7.24 -1.17
CA ASP A 20 -2.04 -7.42 -0.06
C ASP A 20 -2.01 -6.22 0.90
N GLU A 21 -0.82 -5.67 1.18
CA GLU A 21 -0.66 -4.44 1.97
C GLU A 21 -1.34 -3.24 1.30
N LEU A 22 -1.17 -3.09 -0.02
CA LEU A 22 -1.81 -2.01 -0.78
C LEU A 22 -3.34 -2.17 -0.79
N GLN A 23 -3.83 -3.39 -0.98
CA GLN A 23 -5.25 -3.69 -1.00
C GLN A 23 -5.89 -3.44 0.38
N ALA A 24 -5.19 -3.82 1.47
CA ALA A 24 -5.63 -3.53 2.83
C ALA A 24 -5.69 -2.01 3.11
N LYS A 25 -4.74 -1.23 2.59
CA LYS A 25 -4.78 0.24 2.67
C LYS A 25 -5.99 0.80 1.94
N ILE A 26 -6.22 0.42 0.68
CA ILE A 26 -7.37 0.88 -0.11
C ILE A 26 -8.67 0.54 0.61
N TYR A 27 -8.81 -0.69 1.11
CA TYR A 27 -10.00 -1.14 1.83
C TYR A 27 -10.33 -0.28 3.04
N LYS A 28 -9.32 0.19 3.80
CA LYS A 28 -9.54 1.10 4.93
C LYS A 28 -10.18 2.42 4.51
N TYR A 29 -9.84 2.95 3.33
CA TYR A 29 -10.43 4.21 2.84
C TYR A 29 -11.85 4.03 2.33
N ILE A 30 -12.14 2.90 1.67
CA ILE A 30 -13.45 2.65 1.06
C ILE A 30 -14.44 1.97 2.00
N LYS A 31 -14.00 1.56 3.20
CA LYS A 31 -14.87 0.88 4.17
C LYS A 31 -16.01 1.80 4.60
N GLY A 32 -17.25 1.36 4.37
CA GLY A 32 -18.45 2.13 4.70
C GLY A 32 -18.89 3.11 3.61
N MET A 33 -18.14 3.23 2.52
CA MET A 33 -18.59 3.97 1.33
C MET A 33 -19.60 3.13 0.54
N THR A 34 -20.59 3.82 -0.01
CA THR A 34 -21.48 3.29 -1.06
C THR A 34 -20.70 3.03 -2.34
N PHE A 35 -21.26 2.21 -3.24
CA PHE A 35 -20.61 1.88 -4.51
C PHE A 35 -20.21 3.12 -5.34
N ASP A 36 -21.07 4.14 -5.38
CA ASP A 36 -20.78 5.37 -6.14
C ASP A 36 -19.66 6.20 -5.52
N GLU A 37 -19.59 6.26 -4.18
CA GLU A 37 -18.48 6.90 -3.46
C GLU A 37 -17.17 6.16 -3.70
N GLN A 38 -17.18 4.82 -3.68
CA GLN A 38 -16.01 4.01 -4.01
C GLN A 38 -15.53 4.28 -5.44
N LYS A 39 -16.47 4.33 -6.39
CA LYS A 39 -16.18 4.64 -7.80
C LYS A 39 -15.55 6.02 -7.95
N SER A 40 -16.12 7.04 -7.32
CA SER A 40 -15.58 8.41 -7.33
C SER A 40 -14.20 8.48 -6.68
N PHE A 41 -14.02 7.82 -5.54
CA PHE A 41 -12.74 7.72 -4.84
C PHE A 41 -11.66 7.12 -5.74
N MET A 42 -11.94 5.98 -6.36
CA MET A 42 -10.99 5.30 -7.26
C MET A 42 -10.64 6.16 -8.48
N GLN A 43 -11.61 6.89 -9.05
CA GLN A 43 -11.36 7.82 -10.15
C GLN A 43 -10.42 8.96 -9.73
N LYS A 44 -10.58 9.53 -8.54
CA LYS A 44 -9.70 10.59 -8.02
C LYS A 44 -8.28 10.08 -7.77
N VAL A 45 -8.14 8.86 -7.25
CA VAL A 45 -6.83 8.21 -7.07
C VAL A 45 -6.15 7.98 -8.42
N ILE A 46 -6.86 7.46 -9.42
CA ILE A 46 -6.31 7.21 -10.77
C ILE A 46 -5.89 8.52 -11.44
N LYS A 47 -6.68 9.59 -11.28
CA LYS A 47 -6.35 10.93 -11.81
C LYS A 47 -5.20 11.63 -11.05
N GLY A 48 -4.74 11.07 -9.94
CA GLY A 48 -3.71 11.67 -9.09
C GLY A 48 -4.19 12.85 -8.23
N GLU A 49 -5.50 13.10 -8.19
CA GLU A 49 -6.14 14.11 -7.35
C GLU A 49 -6.13 13.70 -5.86
N LEU A 50 -5.96 12.39 -5.59
CA LEU A 50 -5.89 11.83 -4.25
C LEU A 50 -4.69 10.88 -4.12
N LYS A 51 -3.84 11.11 -3.12
CA LYS A 51 -2.71 10.22 -2.78
C LYS A 51 -3.06 9.32 -1.59
N LEU A 52 -2.81 8.03 -1.76
CA LEU A 52 -2.93 7.02 -0.69
C LEU A 52 -1.61 7.00 0.10
N ASN A 53 -1.55 7.67 1.26
CA ASN A 53 -0.38 7.68 2.14
C ASN A 53 -0.41 6.47 3.10
#